data_AF-A0A3B9BD84-F1
#
_entry.id   AF-A0A3B9BD84-F1
#
_cell.length_a   1.000
_cell.length_b   1.000
_cell.length_c   1.000
_cell.angle_alpha   90.00
_cell.angle_beta   90.00
_cell.angle_gamma   90.00
#
_symmetry.space_group_name_H-M   'P 1'
#
loop_
_entity.id
_entity.type
_entity.pdbx_description
1 polymer ?
#
loop_
_entity_poly.entity_id
_entity_poly.type
_entity_poly.pdbx_seq_one_letter_code
_entity_poly.pdbx_strand_id
1 'polypeptide(L)'
;HHYGAKMFTQEFDGYEWRPFYAMVGGGIPFEEVPVALNRRGDKYQVLRTQVDVVKKGNHKVRLKGNLGDLNLFLGDQEIDIPKAGNQADLVIDFKNSGKQDLLMVVNGRGTNGYFALEALSDDLRVINTL
;
A
#
# COMPACT_ATOMS: atom_id res chain seq x y z
N HIS A 1 17.44 -17.77 -4.52
CA HIS A 1 16.59 -16.97 -5.41
C HIS A 1 15.49 -16.31 -4.58
N HIS A 2 15.53 -14.97 -4.42
CA HIS A 2 14.39 -14.24 -3.87
C HIS A 2 13.32 -14.16 -4.97
N TYR A 3 12.19 -14.82 -4.77
CA TYR A 3 11.02 -14.62 -5.60
C TYR A 3 10.40 -13.28 -5.17
N GLY A 4 10.57 -12.24 -5.99
CA GLY A 4 9.90 -10.95 -5.78
C GLY A 4 8.38 -11.11 -5.85
N ALA A 5 7.64 -10.26 -5.16
CA ALA A 5 6.19 -10.25 -5.22
C ALA A 5 5.75 -9.68 -6.58
N LYS A 6 5.34 -10.54 -7.51
CA LYS A 6 4.73 -10.10 -8.78
C LYS A 6 3.22 -10.20 -8.65
N MET A 7 2.54 -9.05 -8.68
CA MET A 7 1.09 -8.99 -8.83
C MET A 7 0.71 -9.50 -10.22
N PHE A 8 0.17 -10.72 -10.29
CA PHE A 8 -0.58 -11.16 -11.45
C PHE A 8 -2.01 -10.71 -11.26
N THR A 9 -2.42 -9.61 -11.90
CA THR A 9 -3.84 -9.32 -12.10
C THR A 9 -4.33 -10.33 -13.14
N GLN A 10 -4.55 -11.57 -12.72
CA GLN A 10 -5.39 -12.48 -13.49
C GLN A 10 -6.76 -11.80 -13.57
N GLU A 11 -7.30 -11.63 -14.78
CA GLU A 11 -8.67 -11.12 -14.96
C GLU A 11 -9.61 -12.04 -14.18
N PHE A 12 -10.00 -11.57 -13.00
CA PHE A 12 -10.96 -12.20 -12.11
C PHE A 12 -12.04 -11.17 -11.88
N ASP A 13 -13.22 -11.49 -12.39
CA ASP A 13 -14.42 -10.67 -12.50
C ASP A 13 -15.10 -10.43 -11.12
N GLY A 14 -14.35 -9.96 -10.13
CA GLY A 14 -14.83 -10.00 -8.74
C GLY A 14 -14.16 -9.11 -7.69
N TYR A 15 -13.25 -8.19 -8.04
CA TYR A 15 -12.81 -7.19 -7.05
C TYR A 15 -13.87 -6.09 -6.93
N GLU A 16 -14.79 -6.28 -5.99
CA GLU A 16 -15.65 -5.24 -5.46
C GLU A 16 -14.79 -4.24 -4.66
N TRP A 17 -14.86 -2.95 -4.99
CA TRP A 17 -14.27 -1.90 -4.16
C TRP A 17 -15.02 -1.87 -2.82
N ARG A 18 -14.41 -2.41 -1.78
CA ARG A 18 -14.98 -2.37 -0.43
C ARG A 18 -14.41 -1.17 0.32
N PRO A 19 -15.27 -0.30 0.89
CA PRO A 19 -14.80 0.73 1.79
C PRO A 19 -14.10 0.06 2.98
N PHE A 20 -12.97 0.61 3.39
CA PHE A 20 -12.26 0.21 4.59
C PHE A 20 -12.22 1.38 5.56
N TYR A 21 -12.21 1.09 6.85
CA TYR A 21 -12.12 2.12 7.88
C TYR A 21 -10.66 2.31 8.29
N ALA A 22 -10.23 3.56 8.39
CA ALA A 22 -8.97 3.93 9.02
C ALA A 22 -9.25 4.37 10.48
N MET A 23 -8.33 4.07 11.39
CA MET A 23 -8.34 4.62 12.74
C MET A 23 -8.24 6.16 12.69
N VAL A 24 -8.59 6.84 13.79
CA VAL A 24 -8.51 8.33 13.89
C VAL A 24 -7.11 8.88 13.52
N GLY A 25 -6.05 8.07 13.67
CA GLY A 25 -4.69 8.41 13.26
C GLY A 25 -4.28 8.01 11.82
N GLY A 26 -5.22 7.61 10.96
CA GLY A 26 -4.95 7.23 9.56
C GLY A 26 -4.36 5.84 9.36
N GLY A 27 -4.18 5.06 10.43
CA GLY A 27 -3.73 3.68 10.36
C GLY A 27 -4.86 2.72 9.98
N ILE A 28 -4.57 1.80 9.07
CA ILE A 28 -5.51 0.79 8.58
C ILE A 28 -5.11 -0.55 9.23
N PRO A 29 -5.93 -1.10 10.14
CA PRO A 29 -5.69 -2.40 10.73
C PRO A 29 -5.71 -3.50 9.67
N PHE A 30 -4.81 -4.46 9.75
CA PHE A 30 -4.77 -5.56 8.78
C PHE A 30 -6.04 -6.41 8.82
N GLU A 31 -6.66 -6.59 9.98
CA GLU A 31 -7.92 -7.33 10.13
C GLU A 31 -9.09 -6.75 9.32
N GLU A 32 -9.05 -5.45 9.02
CA GLU A 32 -10.07 -4.75 8.22
C GLU A 32 -9.80 -4.82 6.70
N VAL A 33 -8.61 -5.29 6.28
CA VAL A 33 -8.26 -5.41 4.86
C VAL A 33 -8.78 -6.75 4.32
N PRO A 34 -9.57 -6.77 3.23
CA PRO A 34 -10.02 -8.02 2.63
C PRO A 34 -8.88 -8.95 2.24
N VAL A 35 -9.03 -10.25 2.53
CA VAL A 35 -8.09 -11.29 2.10
C VAL A 35 -8.34 -11.59 0.63
N ALA A 36 -7.38 -11.22 -0.22
CA ALA A 36 -7.41 -11.46 -1.66
C ALA A 36 -7.04 -12.91 -2.01
N LEU A 37 -6.11 -13.51 -1.25
CA LEU A 37 -5.69 -14.89 -1.45
C LEU A 37 -5.28 -15.51 -0.11
N ASN A 38 -5.68 -16.75 0.12
CA ASN A 38 -5.18 -17.57 1.22
C ASN A 38 -4.45 -18.78 0.64
N ARG A 39 -3.16 -18.90 0.91
CA ARG A 39 -2.34 -19.99 0.38
C ARG A 39 -1.42 -20.54 1.46
N ARG A 40 -1.56 -21.84 1.75
CA ARG A 40 -0.71 -22.56 2.72
C ARG A 40 -0.66 -21.91 4.12
N GLY A 41 -1.72 -21.20 4.52
CA GLY A 41 -1.79 -20.50 5.81
C GLY A 41 -1.33 -19.05 5.77
N ASP A 42 -0.70 -18.59 4.69
CA ASP A 42 -0.36 -17.19 4.48
C ASP A 42 -1.57 -16.45 3.88
N LYS A 43 -1.92 -15.31 4.48
CA LYS A 43 -2.97 -14.42 3.97
C LYS A 43 -2.32 -13.29 3.19
N TYR A 44 -2.75 -13.12 1.95
CA TYR A 44 -2.42 -11.97 1.12
C TYR A 44 -3.60 -11.02 1.12
N GLN A 45 -3.38 -9.84 1.67
CA GLN A 45 -4.40 -8.80 1.76
C GLN A 45 -3.95 -7.65 0.86
N VAL A 46 -4.91 -7.10 0.12
CA VAL A 46 -4.63 -6.11 -0.90
C VAL A 46 -5.45 -4.87 -0.61
N LEU A 47 -4.77 -3.74 -0.50
CA LEU A 47 -5.39 -2.44 -0.40
C LEU A 47 -5.02 -1.58 -1.60
N ARG A 48 -6.03 -0.96 -2.20
CA ARG A 48 -5.86 0.05 -3.24
C ARG A 48 -6.30 1.39 -2.69
N THR A 49 -5.48 2.40 -2.90
CA THR A 49 -5.77 3.79 -2.55
C THR A 49 -5.24 4.71 -3.66
N GLN A 50 -5.57 5.99 -3.60
CA GLN A 50 -5.12 6.97 -4.56
C GLN A 50 -4.37 8.10 -3.87
N VAL A 51 -3.37 8.63 -4.58
CA VAL A 51 -2.76 9.91 -4.24
C VAL A 51 -3.02 10.89 -5.39
N ASP A 52 -3.21 12.16 -5.04
CA ASP A 52 -3.23 13.26 -6.00
C ASP A 52 -1.86 13.94 -5.99
N VAL A 53 -1.16 13.84 -7.12
CA VAL A 53 0.17 14.42 -7.32
C VAL A 53 0.00 15.76 -8.00
N VAL A 54 0.14 16.85 -7.25
CA VAL A 54 -0.03 18.21 -7.80
C VAL A 54 1.06 18.53 -8.82
N LYS A 55 2.28 18.07 -8.57
CA LYS A 55 3.45 18.29 -9.42
C LYS A 55 4.24 16.99 -9.58
N LYS A 56 4.59 16.60 -10.81
CA LYS A 56 5.44 15.43 -11.06
C LYS A 56 6.84 15.57 -10.43
N GLY A 57 7.46 14.46 -10.06
CA GLY A 57 8.82 14.39 -9.53
C GLY A 57 8.92 13.58 -8.24
N ASN A 58 9.99 13.83 -7.48
CA ASN A 58 10.26 13.12 -6.23
C ASN A 58 9.42 13.67 -5.08
N HIS A 59 8.66 12.80 -4.44
CA HIS A 59 7.84 13.12 -3.28
C HIS A 59 8.21 12.26 -2.09
N LYS A 60 8.18 12.88 -0.90
CA LYS A 60 8.47 12.18 0.34
C LYS A 60 7.19 11.62 0.93
N VAL A 61 7.23 10.33 1.26
CA VAL A 61 6.12 9.60 1.87
C VAL A 61 6.64 8.87 3.09
N ARG A 62 5.86 8.82 4.17
CA ARG A 62 6.17 7.98 5.32
C ARG A 62 5.23 6.79 5.36
N LEU A 63 5.82 5.61 5.44
CA LEU A 63 5.13 4.35 5.67
C LEU A 63 5.37 3.92 7.11
N LYS A 64 4.30 3.63 7.85
CA LYS A 64 4.33 3.04 9.19
C LYS A 64 3.65 1.68 9.15
N GLY A 65 4.04 0.78 10.06
CA GLY A 65 3.55 -0.60 10.14
C GLY A 65 4.70 -1.60 10.12
N ASN A 66 4.40 -2.90 10.26
CA ASN A 66 5.44 -3.93 10.17
C ASN A 66 5.96 -4.06 8.73
N LEU A 67 7.06 -3.36 8.41
CA LEU A 67 7.53 -3.21 7.03
C LEU A 67 7.95 -4.54 6.38
N GLY A 68 8.35 -5.52 7.19
CA GLY A 68 8.69 -6.87 6.71
C GLY A 68 7.51 -7.62 6.08
N ASP A 69 6.28 -7.24 6.44
CA ASP A 69 5.05 -7.85 5.92
C ASP A 69 4.42 -7.04 4.78
N LEU A 70 5.08 -5.96 4.32
CA LEU A 70 4.51 -5.03 3.34
C LEU A 70 5.23 -5.07 1.99
N ASN A 71 4.46 -4.89 0.93
CA ASN A 71 4.96 -4.51 -0.40
C ASN A 71 4.12 -3.33 -0.90
N LEU A 72 4.79 -2.28 -1.37
CA LEU A 72 4.14 -1.08 -1.90
C LEU A 72 4.36 -1.00 -3.41
N PHE A 73 3.32 -0.64 -4.15
CA PHE A 73 3.35 -0.45 -5.59
C PHE A 73 2.75 0.91 -5.98
N LEU A 74 3.33 1.54 -6.99
CA LEU A 74 2.79 2.68 -7.71
C LEU A 74 2.37 2.19 -9.10
N GLY A 75 1.07 2.06 -9.34
CA GLY A 75 0.57 1.30 -10.49
C GLY A 75 1.07 -0.16 -10.46
N ASP A 76 1.87 -0.54 -11.46
CA ASP A 76 2.50 -1.86 -11.59
C ASP A 76 3.96 -1.91 -11.11
N GLN A 77 4.54 -0.77 -10.73
CA GLN A 77 5.92 -0.67 -10.29
C GLN A 77 6.04 -0.91 -8.77
N GLU A 78 6.81 -1.93 -8.37
CA GLU A 78 7.17 -2.11 -6.95
C GLU A 78 8.09 -0.98 -6.48
N ILE A 79 7.73 -0.37 -5.36
CA ILE A 79 8.55 0.59 -4.64
C ILE A 79 9.37 -0.17 -3.61
N ASP A 80 10.69 -0.01 -3.67
CA ASP A 80 11.57 -0.65 -2.68
C ASP A 80 11.33 -0.02 -1.30
N ILE A 81 11.07 -0.89 -0.32
CA ILE A 81 10.87 -0.50 1.07
C ILE A 81 11.73 -1.36 1.98
N PRO A 82 12.18 -0.84 3.14
CA PRO A 82 12.92 -1.64 4.10
C PRO A 82 12.16 -2.92 4.48
N LYS A 83 12.85 -4.07 4.49
CA LYS A 83 12.23 -5.37 4.83
C LYS A 83 12.20 -5.65 6.34
N ALA A 84 12.45 -4.64 7.17
CA ALA A 84 12.41 -4.70 8.61
C ALA A 84 12.14 -3.32 9.22
N GLY A 85 11.65 -3.29 10.46
CA GLY A 85 11.31 -2.06 11.17
C GLY A 85 9.82 -1.74 11.12
N ASN A 86 9.44 -0.66 11.80
CA ASN A 86 8.04 -0.24 11.97
C ASN A 86 7.70 1.09 11.25
N GLN A 87 8.69 1.73 10.63
CA GLN A 87 8.53 3.00 9.93
C GLN A 87 9.67 3.23 8.93
N ALA A 88 9.35 3.81 7.77
CA ALA A 88 10.32 4.27 6.79
C ALA A 88 9.84 5.56 6.10
N ASP A 89 10.78 6.47 5.86
CA ASP A 89 10.59 7.60 4.96
C ASP A 89 11.10 7.18 3.56
N LEU A 90 10.21 7.22 2.58
CA LEU A 90 10.46 6.84 1.19
C LEU A 90 10.47 8.09 0.32
N VAL A 91 11.28 8.06 -0.73
CA VAL A 91 11.23 9.04 -1.83
C VAL A 91 10.72 8.31 -3.06
N ILE A 92 9.54 8.70 -3.55
CA ILE A 92 8.88 8.07 -4.69
C ILE A 92 8.89 9.08 -5.84
N ASP A 93 9.38 8.65 -7.01
CA ASP A 93 9.37 9.46 -8.22
C ASP A 93 8.05 9.27 -8.98
N PHE A 94 7.14 10.23 -8.83
CA PHE A 94 5.87 10.26 -9.55
C PHE A 94 6.06 10.88 -10.93
N LYS A 95 6.07 10.02 -11.96
CA LYS A 95 6.30 10.44 -13.35
C LYS A 95 5.19 11.33 -13.91
N ASN A 96 3.97 11.18 -13.40
CA ASN A 96 2.77 11.90 -13.83
C ASN A 96 2.17 12.69 -12.67
N SER A 97 1.52 13.80 -13.00
CA SER A 97 0.65 14.57 -12.07
C SER A 97 -0.80 14.08 -12.15
N GLY A 98 -1.61 14.45 -11.16
CA GLY A 98 -3.00 14.04 -11.00
C GLY A 98 -3.12 12.77 -10.15
N LYS A 99 -4.27 12.12 -10.25
CA LYS A 99 -4.56 10.88 -9.50
C LYS A 99 -3.63 9.75 -9.96
N GLN A 100 -2.99 9.10 -9.00
CA GLN A 100 -2.15 7.93 -9.20
C GLN A 100 -2.56 6.84 -8.22
N ASP A 101 -2.62 5.60 -8.70
CA ASP A 101 -3.01 4.46 -7.89
C ASP A 101 -1.82 3.96 -7.07
N LEU A 102 -2.03 3.83 -5.77
CA LEU A 102 -1.14 3.14 -4.85
C LEU A 102 -1.77 1.84 -4.40
N LEU A 103 -0.91 0.85 -4.26
CA LEU A 103 -1.31 -0.50 -3.94
C LEU A 103 -0.40 -1.03 -2.83
N MET A 104 -1.02 -1.40 -1.72
CA MET A 104 -0.37 -2.03 -0.59
C MET A 104 -0.74 -3.51 -0.57
N VAL A 105 0.26 -4.37 -0.50
CA VAL A 105 0.07 -5.80 -0.27
C VAL A 105 0.62 -6.13 1.10
N VAL A 106 -0.22 -6.73 1.94
CA VAL A 106 0.18 -7.30 3.22
C VAL A 106 0.38 -8.79 3.02
N ASN A 107 1.58 -9.28 3.31
CA ASN A 107 1.98 -10.67 3.26
C ASN A 107 2.37 -11.11 4.67
N GLY A 108 1.41 -11.66 5.41
CA GLY A 108 1.58 -12.00 6.82
C GLY A 108 1.06 -13.38 7.18
N ARG A 109 1.74 -14.01 8.14
CA ARG A 109 1.24 -15.18 8.88
C ARG A 109 0.21 -14.81 9.96
N GLY A 110 0.02 -13.53 10.23
CA GLY A 110 -0.88 -13.01 11.26
C GLY A 110 -1.67 -11.80 10.76
N THR A 111 -2.89 -11.67 11.28
CA THR A 111 -3.83 -10.56 11.00
C THR A 111 -3.64 -9.36 11.93
N ASN A 112 -2.66 -9.42 12.84
CA ASN A 112 -2.45 -8.40 13.87
C ASN A 112 -1.41 -7.40 13.39
N GLY A 113 -1.84 -6.16 13.16
CA GLY A 113 -0.97 -5.10 12.70
C GLY A 113 -1.77 -3.98 12.06
N TYR A 114 -1.06 -2.95 11.64
CA TYR A 114 -1.62 -1.86 10.86
C TYR A 114 -0.56 -1.37 9.88
N PHE A 115 -1.00 -0.63 8.88
CA PHE A 115 -0.10 0.27 8.17
C PHE A 115 -0.71 1.67 8.10
N ALA A 116 0.14 2.68 7.94
CA ALA A 116 -0.30 4.05 7.68
C ALA A 116 0.59 4.68 6.61
N LEU A 117 -0.01 5.49 5.75
CA LEU A 117 0.69 6.23 4.70
C LEU A 117 0.49 7.73 4.92
N GLU A 118 1.60 8.46 5.07
CA GLU A 118 1.60 9.90 5.28
C GLU A 118 2.30 10.58 4.11
N ALA A 119 1.63 11.49 3.41
CA ALA A 119 2.29 12.39 2.48
C ALA A 119 3.07 13.45 3.27
N LEU A 120 4.38 13.55 3.02
CA LEU A 120 5.26 14.53 3.66
C LEU A 120 5.62 15.70 2.73
N SER A 121 5.25 15.59 1.45
CA SER A 121 5.38 16.65 0.44
C SER A 121 4.09 17.47 0.34
N ASP A 122 4.19 18.79 0.28
CA ASP A 122 3.03 19.70 0.17
C ASP A 122 2.26 19.54 -1.16
N ASP A 123 2.94 19.04 -2.19
CA ASP A 123 2.42 18.78 -3.54
C ASP A 123 2.00 17.32 -3.75
N LEU A 124 1.84 16.55 -2.67
CA LEU A 124 1.27 15.21 -2.66
C LEU A 124 0.12 15.14 -1.64
N ARG A 125 -1.04 14.63 -2.07
CA ARG A 125 -2.21 14.45 -1.21
C ARG A 125 -2.64 13.01 -1.22
N VAL A 126 -2.81 12.39 -0.05
CA VAL A 126 -3.49 11.09 0.03
C VAL A 126 -4.98 11.33 -0.11
N ILE A 127 -5.61 10.73 -1.12
CA ILE A 127 -7.06 10.82 -1.32
C ILE A 127 -7.69 9.78 -0.40
N ASN A 128 -8.44 10.25 0.59
CA ASN A 128 -9.34 9.40 1.34
C ASN A 128 -10.63 9.28 0.51
N THR A 129 -10.81 8.16 -0.20
CA THR A 129 -12.09 7.86 -0.86
C THR A 129 -13.08 7.44 0.23
N LEU A 130 -13.82 8.40 0.77
CA LEU A 130 -15.08 8.17 1.48
C LEU A 130 -16.22 8.03 0.46
#